data_AF-A0A1V9XI69-F1
#
_entry.id   AF-A0A1V9XI69-F1
#
_cell.length_a   1.000
_cell.length_b   1.000
_cell.length_c   1.000
_cell.angle_alpha   90.00
_cell.angle_beta   90.00
_cell.angle_gamma   90.00
#
_symmetry.space_group_name_H-M   'P 1'
#
loop_
_entity.id
_entity.type
_entity.pdbx_description
1 polymer ?
#
loop_
_entity_poly.entity_id
_entity_poly.type
_entity_poly.pdbx_seq_one_letter_code
_entity_poly.pdbx_strand_id
1 'polypeptide(L)'
;MPVCGTRAEAVRCLVYGCILNKQFARSKMYILTHIAKSDTEDIRIIALRGIFDLLLRYGIKTFSSLEEDPSMLSVLRPDLSMDVSYVRRDCILDDDNSQENEQHEMQKIVLFLVDFLKARNEALLEVVIEGLCKLMFVGHLVSPRILAHLLSFWFNSNYSSNANIIHSLSLFFEAYCRMSVERMDCVRQSFFPCLRLFFDASDTSALASVPVERVVDTIISLCDTRCLPLDQSRPQPDSPTPHDQLAEEILNKIFRDPHCTEVVR
;
A
#
# COMPACT_ATOMS: atom_id res chain seq x y z
N MET A 1 12.44 34.65 -15.64
CA MET A 1 12.87 33.70 -14.59
C MET A 1 12.05 32.43 -14.73
N PRO A 2 12.62 31.23 -14.66
CA PRO A 2 11.84 30.02 -14.78
C PRO A 2 10.99 29.89 -13.50
N VAL A 3 9.72 30.26 -13.60
CA VAL A 3 8.73 30.26 -12.50
C VAL A 3 8.61 28.86 -11.87
N CYS A 4 8.98 27.81 -12.63
CA CYS A 4 9.02 26.43 -12.16
C CYS A 4 10.12 26.20 -11.10
N GLY A 5 11.29 26.83 -11.22
CA GLY A 5 12.42 26.60 -10.32
C GLY A 5 12.20 27.18 -8.93
N THR A 6 11.67 28.40 -8.85
CA THR A 6 11.35 29.05 -7.56
C THR A 6 10.22 28.34 -6.84
N ARG A 7 9.21 27.86 -7.56
CA ARG A 7 8.10 27.09 -7.00
C ARG A 7 8.57 25.74 -6.46
N ALA A 8 9.43 25.02 -7.20
CA ALA A 8 10.01 23.77 -6.74
C ALA A 8 10.80 23.95 -5.43
N GLU A 9 11.62 25.01 -5.34
CA GLU A 9 12.39 25.28 -4.12
C GLU A 9 11.51 25.69 -2.94
N ALA A 10 10.44 26.46 -3.20
CA ALA A 10 9.47 26.80 -2.17
C ALA A 10 8.78 25.55 -1.59
N VAL A 11 8.44 24.56 -2.43
CA VAL A 11 7.85 23.30 -1.97
C VAL A 11 8.86 22.48 -1.17
N ARG A 12 10.14 22.42 -1.57
CA ARG A 12 11.19 21.75 -0.75
C ARG A 12 11.32 22.40 0.62
N CYS A 13 11.44 23.71 0.68
CA CYS A 13 11.51 24.46 1.93
C CYS A 13 10.26 24.26 2.80
N LEU A 14 9.07 24.21 2.19
CA LEU A 14 7.82 23.90 2.89
C LEU A 14 7.87 22.51 3.52
N VAL A 15 8.29 21.50 2.75
CA VAL A 15 8.45 20.12 3.24
C VAL A 15 9.44 20.06 4.39
N TYR A 16 10.61 20.68 4.28
CA TYR A 16 11.60 20.74 5.36
C TYR A 16 11.03 21.42 6.63
N GLY A 17 10.28 22.51 6.47
CA GLY A 17 9.57 23.14 7.58
C GLY A 17 8.56 22.21 8.25
N CYS A 18 7.83 21.42 7.47
CA CYS A 18 6.90 20.41 7.98
C CYS A 18 7.63 19.28 8.72
N ILE A 19 8.78 18.85 8.22
CA ILE A 19 9.60 17.82 8.86
C ILE A 19 10.09 18.27 10.25
N LEU A 20 10.29 19.57 10.47
CA LEU A 20 10.76 20.08 11.76
C LEU A 20 9.66 20.22 12.81
N ASN A 21 8.42 20.51 12.41
CA ASN A 21 7.32 20.77 13.33
C ASN A 21 6.03 20.02 12.96
N LYS A 22 5.59 19.13 13.85
CA LYS A 22 4.38 18.29 13.69
C LYS A 22 3.11 19.11 13.46
N GLN A 23 2.92 20.20 14.20
CA GLN A 23 1.72 21.02 14.09
C GLN A 23 1.71 21.86 12.81
N PHE A 24 2.88 22.31 12.38
CA PHE A 24 3.05 22.94 11.07
C PHE A 24 2.76 21.95 9.93
N ALA A 25 3.26 20.71 10.02
CA ALA A 25 2.97 19.66 9.06
C ALA A 25 1.46 19.38 8.95
N ARG A 26 0.74 19.30 10.07
CA ARG A 26 -0.72 19.13 10.07
C ARG A 26 -1.44 20.24 9.30
N SER A 27 -1.09 21.50 9.58
CA SER A 27 -1.68 22.66 8.89
C SER A 27 -1.36 22.69 7.39
N LYS A 28 -0.17 22.21 7.00
CA LYS A 28 0.30 22.28 5.61
C LYS A 28 0.12 20.99 4.81
N MET A 29 -0.43 19.94 5.41
CA MET A 29 -0.70 18.68 4.70
C MET A 29 -1.70 18.88 3.55
N TYR A 30 -2.77 19.64 3.78
CA TYR A 30 -3.75 19.96 2.73
C TYR A 30 -3.08 20.61 1.50
N ILE A 31 -2.25 21.65 1.71
CA ILE A 31 -1.60 22.33 0.58
C ILE A 31 -0.61 21.40 -0.14
N LEU A 32 0.09 20.52 0.57
CA LEU A 32 0.96 19.51 -0.06
C LEU A 32 0.15 18.52 -0.91
N THR A 33 -1.00 18.04 -0.42
CA THR A 33 -1.87 17.15 -1.20
C THR A 33 -2.43 17.82 -2.45
N HIS A 34 -2.79 19.11 -2.35
CA HIS A 34 -3.24 19.89 -3.50
C HIS A 34 -2.13 20.07 -4.54
N ILE A 35 -0.90 20.40 -4.11
CA ILE A 35 0.27 20.50 -4.99
C ILE A 35 0.53 19.15 -5.69
N ALA A 36 0.48 18.04 -4.96
CA ALA A 36 0.68 16.71 -5.52
C ALA A 36 -0.37 16.32 -6.58
N LYS A 37 -1.60 16.85 -6.52
CA LYS A 37 -2.65 16.61 -7.54
C LYS A 37 -2.52 17.49 -8.78
N SER A 38 -2.32 18.79 -8.61
CA SER A 38 -2.63 19.78 -9.66
C SER A 38 -1.41 20.45 -10.32
N ASP A 39 -0.20 20.22 -9.82
CA ASP A 39 1.00 20.95 -10.26
C ASP A 39 1.75 20.31 -11.45
N THR A 40 2.90 20.87 -11.82
CA THR A 40 3.81 20.24 -12.80
C THR A 40 4.43 18.96 -12.24
N GLU A 41 4.77 18.02 -13.12
CA GLU A 41 5.28 16.69 -12.76
C GLU A 41 6.43 16.73 -11.75
N ASP A 42 7.46 17.55 -12.00
CA ASP A 42 8.61 17.68 -11.10
C ASP A 42 8.21 18.16 -9.70
N ILE A 43 7.27 19.10 -9.63
CA ILE A 43 6.80 19.67 -8.36
C ILE A 43 5.90 18.66 -7.62
N ARG A 44 5.09 17.90 -8.36
CA ARG A 44 4.27 16.81 -7.81
C ARG A 44 5.14 15.71 -7.20
N ILE A 45 6.25 15.35 -7.85
CA ILE A 45 7.23 14.39 -7.31
C ILE A 45 7.81 14.89 -5.99
N ILE A 46 8.23 16.17 -5.92
CA ILE A 46 8.76 16.78 -4.69
C ILE A 46 7.70 16.76 -3.58
N ALA A 47 6.46 17.14 -3.89
CA ALA A 47 5.37 17.15 -2.93
C ALA A 47 5.04 15.75 -2.43
N LEU A 48 4.96 14.75 -3.30
CA LEU A 48 4.71 13.35 -2.91
C LEU A 48 5.81 12.78 -2.03
N ARG A 49 7.09 12.98 -2.39
CA ARG A 49 8.22 12.58 -1.54
C ARG A 49 8.12 13.22 -0.16
N GLY A 50 7.83 14.52 -0.12
CA GLY A 50 7.60 15.23 1.14
C GLY A 50 6.43 14.67 1.95
N ILE A 51 5.31 14.33 1.31
CA ILE A 51 4.17 13.69 1.97
C ILE A 51 4.60 12.35 2.59
N PHE A 52 5.32 11.50 1.84
CA PHE A 52 5.81 10.23 2.37
C PHE A 52 6.79 10.43 3.53
N ASP A 53 7.72 11.38 3.46
CA ASP A 53 8.65 11.69 4.56
C ASP A 53 7.89 12.11 5.83
N LEU A 54 6.83 12.91 5.69
CA LEU A 54 5.98 13.33 6.80
C LEU A 54 5.20 12.14 7.39
N LEU A 55 4.66 11.27 6.55
CA LEU A 55 3.94 10.07 6.99
C LEU A 55 4.87 9.07 7.66
N LEU A 56 6.11 8.94 7.19
CA LEU A 56 7.15 8.08 7.79
C LEU A 56 7.64 8.65 9.14
N ARG A 57 7.74 9.97 9.25
CA ARG A 57 8.23 10.61 10.49
C ARG A 57 7.18 10.70 11.59
N TYR A 58 5.95 11.05 11.24
CA TYR A 58 4.89 11.33 12.22
C TYR A 58 3.79 10.26 12.27
N GLY A 59 3.79 9.30 11.34
CA GLY A 59 2.75 8.29 11.20
C GLY A 59 1.46 8.82 10.55
N ILE A 60 0.70 7.92 9.93
CA ILE A 60 -0.56 8.26 9.24
C ILE A 60 -1.61 8.80 10.22
N LYS A 61 -1.67 8.24 11.44
CA LYS A 61 -2.58 8.66 12.53
C LYS A 61 -2.45 10.13 12.91
N THR A 62 -1.27 10.73 12.68
CA THR A 62 -1.06 12.14 13.00
C THR A 62 -1.88 13.06 12.11
N PHE A 63 -2.14 12.68 10.86
CA PHE A 63 -2.78 13.55 9.88
C PHE A 63 -4.29 13.32 9.78
N SER A 64 -4.88 12.55 10.70
CA SER A 64 -6.30 12.23 10.74
C SER A 64 -7.23 13.37 11.18
N SER A 65 -6.81 14.64 11.09
CA SER A 65 -7.58 15.80 11.55
C SER A 65 -7.66 16.88 10.47
N LEU A 66 -7.64 16.49 9.20
CA LEU A 66 -7.67 17.46 8.10
C LEU A 66 -9.07 18.05 8.00
N GLU A 67 -9.15 19.37 8.08
CA GLU A 67 -10.41 20.08 7.86
C GLU A 67 -10.91 19.80 6.45
N GLU A 68 -12.19 19.48 6.37
CA GLU A 68 -12.85 18.95 5.19
C GLU A 68 -12.98 20.01 4.09
N ASP A 69 -12.50 19.68 2.89
CA ASP A 69 -12.92 20.37 1.68
C ASP A 69 -13.83 19.42 0.87
N PRO A 70 -15.13 19.73 0.69
CA PRO A 70 -16.15 18.82 0.16
C PRO A 70 -15.98 18.46 -1.33
N SER A 71 -14.97 19.00 -2.00
CA SER A 71 -14.64 18.72 -3.41
C SER A 71 -13.75 17.49 -3.61
N MET A 72 -13.24 16.86 -2.54
CA MET A 72 -12.38 15.67 -2.65
C MET A 72 -13.13 14.34 -2.85
N LEU A 73 -14.46 14.29 -2.67
CA LEU A 73 -15.19 13.03 -2.41
C LEU A 73 -16.11 12.51 -3.54
N SER A 74 -16.03 13.03 -4.77
CA SER A 74 -17.07 12.73 -5.78
C SER A 74 -16.77 11.60 -6.79
N VAL A 75 -15.91 10.61 -6.50
CA VAL A 75 -15.83 9.39 -7.33
C VAL A 75 -15.48 8.15 -6.49
N LEU A 76 -16.37 7.75 -5.59
CA LEU A 76 -16.36 6.38 -5.05
C LEU A 76 -17.10 5.46 -6.04
N ARG A 77 -16.35 4.71 -6.84
CA ARG A 77 -16.84 3.49 -7.52
C ARG A 77 -16.53 2.25 -6.66
N PRO A 78 -17.33 1.18 -6.74
CA PRO A 78 -17.20 0.00 -5.86
C PRO A 78 -15.90 -0.81 -6.01
N ASP A 79 -15.12 -0.62 -7.09
CA ASP A 79 -13.97 -1.49 -7.42
C ASP A 79 -12.81 -1.47 -6.41
N LEU A 80 -12.74 -0.46 -5.54
CA LEU A 80 -11.80 -0.42 -4.41
C LEU A 80 -12.52 0.07 -3.15
N SER A 81 -13.62 -0.56 -2.73
CA SER A 81 -14.23 -0.32 -1.42
C SER A 81 -13.30 -0.80 -0.30
N MET A 82 -12.19 -0.07 -0.09
CA MET A 82 -11.09 -0.39 0.80
C MET A 82 -11.59 -0.44 2.24
N ASP A 83 -11.84 -1.63 2.78
CA ASP A 83 -11.93 -1.84 4.21
C ASP A 83 -10.53 -1.62 4.78
N VAL A 84 -10.28 -0.44 5.36
CA VAL A 84 -9.03 -0.11 6.05
C VAL A 84 -9.09 -0.64 7.49
N SER A 85 -9.59 -1.86 7.67
CA SER A 85 -9.79 -2.49 8.98
C SER A 85 -8.50 -3.02 9.62
N TYR A 86 -7.33 -2.84 8.99
CA TYR A 86 -6.06 -3.49 9.38
C TYR A 86 -4.94 -2.55 9.85
N VAL A 87 -5.21 -1.27 10.12
CA VAL A 87 -4.21 -0.41 10.78
C VAL A 87 -4.03 -0.89 12.22
N ARG A 88 -2.85 -1.45 12.55
CA ARG A 88 -2.57 -2.00 13.89
C ARG A 88 -2.82 -0.97 15.00
N ARG A 89 -3.62 -1.39 15.97
CA ARG A 89 -4.14 -0.62 17.10
C ARG A 89 -3.25 -0.84 18.33
N ASP A 90 -2.04 -0.28 18.33
CA ASP A 90 -1.19 -0.26 19.54
C ASP A 90 -1.17 1.14 20.16
N CYS A 91 -2.17 1.42 21.00
CA CYS A 91 -2.11 2.22 22.24
C CYS A 91 -3.52 2.26 22.89
N ILE A 92 -3.55 2.13 24.22
CA ILE A 92 -4.71 1.75 25.05
C ILE A 92 -5.59 2.96 25.47
N LEU A 93 -6.88 2.67 25.71
CA LEU A 93 -7.93 3.34 26.52
C LEU A 93 -8.90 4.31 25.83
N ASP A 94 -10.16 3.85 25.77
CA ASP A 94 -11.45 4.51 25.98
C ASP A 94 -11.78 5.84 25.28
N ASP A 95 -12.70 5.82 24.30
CA ASP A 95 -13.94 6.65 24.20
C ASP A 95 -14.58 6.50 22.79
N ASP A 96 -15.86 6.11 22.74
CA ASP A 96 -16.53 5.38 21.63
C ASP A 96 -17.16 6.28 20.55
N ASN A 97 -16.60 7.48 20.30
CA ASN A 97 -17.08 8.37 19.22
C ASN A 97 -15.95 9.16 18.52
N SER A 98 -14.76 9.21 19.13
CA SER A 98 -13.56 9.86 18.58
C SER A 98 -12.84 8.99 17.55
N GLN A 99 -12.96 7.66 17.68
CA GLN A 99 -12.19 6.69 16.90
C GLN A 99 -12.68 6.54 15.45
N GLU A 100 -13.98 6.73 15.20
CA GLU A 100 -14.56 6.60 13.85
C GLU A 100 -14.09 7.73 12.93
N ASN A 101 -14.09 8.98 13.42
CA ASN A 101 -13.59 10.13 12.66
C ASN A 101 -12.10 10.00 12.35
N GLU A 102 -11.28 9.58 13.32
CA GLU A 102 -9.85 9.38 13.09
C GLU A 102 -9.58 8.30 12.03
N GLN A 103 -10.33 7.19 12.04
CA GLN A 103 -10.21 6.14 11.04
C GLN A 103 -10.62 6.60 9.64
N HIS A 104 -11.70 7.38 9.55
CA HIS A 104 -12.18 7.93 8.28
C HIS A 104 -11.15 8.89 7.64
N GLU A 105 -10.51 9.75 8.43
CA GLU A 105 -9.47 10.65 7.91
C GLU A 105 -8.19 9.91 7.49
N MET A 106 -7.80 8.85 8.21
CA MET A 106 -6.71 7.97 7.77
C MET A 106 -7.02 7.33 6.42
N GLN A 107 -8.26 6.87 6.25
CA GLN A 107 -8.72 6.29 5.00
C GLN A 107 -8.67 7.31 3.86
N LYS A 108 -9.03 8.58 4.08
CA LYS A 108 -8.89 9.65 3.07
C LYS A 108 -7.45 9.80 2.58
N ILE A 109 -6.45 9.81 3.48
CA ILE A 109 -5.04 9.94 3.10
C ILE A 109 -4.55 8.71 2.35
N VAL A 110 -4.91 7.50 2.81
CA VAL A 110 -4.51 6.26 2.14
C VAL A 110 -5.14 6.18 0.74
N LEU A 111 -6.43 6.53 0.60
CA LEU A 111 -7.11 6.60 -0.69
C LEU A 111 -6.44 7.62 -1.62
N PHE A 112 -6.11 8.81 -1.10
CA PHE A 112 -5.35 9.81 -1.84
C PHE A 112 -4.04 9.25 -2.41
N LEU A 113 -3.28 8.48 -1.64
CA LEU A 113 -2.03 7.87 -2.10
C LEU A 113 -2.27 6.76 -3.13
N VAL A 114 -3.26 5.90 -2.89
CA VAL A 114 -3.62 4.80 -3.78
C VAL A 114 -4.17 5.29 -5.12
N ASP A 115 -4.81 6.47 -5.18
CA ASP A 115 -5.26 7.07 -6.43
C ASP A 115 -4.10 7.32 -7.41
N PHE A 116 -2.88 7.59 -6.92
CA PHE A 116 -1.71 7.70 -7.77
C PHE A 116 -1.25 6.37 -8.37
N LEU A 117 -1.63 5.22 -7.81
CA LEU A 117 -1.36 3.91 -8.43
C LEU A 117 -2.11 3.74 -9.77
N LYS A 118 -3.18 4.51 -9.98
CA LYS A 118 -3.94 4.53 -11.24
C LYS A 118 -3.41 5.57 -12.23
N ALA A 119 -2.42 6.38 -11.84
CA ALA A 119 -1.86 7.40 -12.71
C ALA A 119 -1.06 6.76 -13.86
N ARG A 120 -1.14 7.34 -15.05
CA ARG A 120 -0.36 6.91 -16.23
C ARG A 120 1.10 7.39 -16.22
N ASN A 121 1.52 8.07 -15.16
CA ASN A 121 2.84 8.66 -15.07
C ASN A 121 3.75 7.75 -14.24
N GLU A 122 4.77 7.20 -14.91
CA GLU A 122 5.69 6.22 -14.31
C GLU A 122 6.57 6.81 -13.21
N ALA A 123 7.01 8.07 -13.34
CA ALA A 123 7.84 8.74 -12.34
C ALA A 123 7.08 8.99 -11.03
N LEU A 124 5.81 9.36 -11.11
CA LEU A 124 4.92 9.48 -9.95
C LEU A 124 4.62 8.10 -9.35
N LEU A 125 4.40 7.10 -10.19
CA LEU A 125 4.13 5.72 -9.76
C LEU A 125 5.31 5.12 -8.99
N GLU A 126 6.55 5.32 -9.46
CA GLU A 126 7.77 4.89 -8.79
C GLU A 126 7.84 5.44 -7.36
N VAL A 127 7.63 6.76 -7.20
CA VAL A 127 7.64 7.43 -5.88
C VAL A 127 6.56 6.87 -4.96
N VAL A 128 5.37 6.58 -5.49
CA VAL A 128 4.23 6.10 -4.70
C VAL A 128 4.43 4.64 -4.29
N ILE A 129 4.88 3.78 -5.18
CA ILE A 129 5.22 2.39 -4.87
C ILE A 129 6.30 2.34 -3.79
N GLU A 130 7.40 3.08 -3.97
CA GLU A 130 8.49 3.13 -3.00
C GLU A 130 8.01 3.66 -1.64
N GLY A 131 7.22 4.73 -1.64
CA GLY A 131 6.66 5.34 -0.43
C GLY A 131 5.71 4.40 0.32
N LEU A 132 4.82 3.68 -0.39
CA LEU A 132 3.93 2.68 0.20
C LEU A 132 4.74 1.51 0.79
N CYS A 133 5.71 0.98 0.05
CA CYS A 133 6.62 -0.05 0.56
C CYS A 133 7.30 0.38 1.86
N LYS A 134 7.84 1.61 1.92
CA LYS A 134 8.46 2.15 3.13
C LYS A 134 7.49 2.28 4.30
N LEU A 135 6.28 2.79 4.06
CA LEU A 135 5.24 2.91 5.11
C LEU A 135 4.84 1.55 5.66
N MET A 136 4.74 0.54 4.79
CA MET A 136 4.45 -0.82 5.20
C MET A 136 5.60 -1.46 5.96
N PHE A 137 6.83 -1.27 5.48
CA PHE A 137 8.05 -1.80 6.09
C PHE A 137 8.22 -1.31 7.53
N VAL A 138 8.06 0.00 7.77
CA VAL A 138 8.13 0.62 9.10
C VAL A 138 6.92 0.24 9.98
N GLY A 139 5.81 -0.22 9.38
CA GLY A 139 4.60 -0.63 10.11
C GLY A 139 3.59 0.49 10.34
N HIS A 140 3.73 1.63 9.65
CA HIS A 140 2.73 2.70 9.67
C HIS A 140 1.50 2.39 8.82
N LEU A 141 1.60 1.43 7.89
CA LEU A 141 0.53 0.97 7.03
C LEU A 141 0.53 -0.57 6.97
N VAL A 142 -0.62 -1.19 7.19
CA VAL A 142 -0.80 -2.63 7.00
C VAL A 142 -2.10 -2.82 6.24
N SER A 143 -2.00 -3.33 5.00
CA SER A 143 -3.17 -3.56 4.15
C SER A 143 -2.86 -4.67 3.14
N PRO A 144 -3.53 -5.84 3.28
CA PRO A 144 -3.40 -6.93 2.32
C PRO A 144 -3.83 -6.53 0.90
N ARG A 145 -4.77 -5.60 0.76
CA ARG A 145 -5.24 -5.13 -0.55
C ARG A 145 -4.21 -4.26 -1.26
N ILE A 146 -3.50 -3.40 -0.52
CA ILE A 146 -2.40 -2.62 -1.08
C ILE A 146 -1.26 -3.57 -1.49
N LEU A 147 -0.94 -4.58 -0.67
CA LEU A 147 0.03 -5.62 -1.06
C LEU A 147 -0.37 -6.35 -2.33
N ALA A 148 -1.64 -6.71 -2.50
CA ALA A 148 -2.14 -7.34 -3.72
C ALA A 148 -1.90 -6.46 -4.96
N HIS A 149 -2.17 -5.16 -4.86
CA HIS A 149 -1.84 -4.23 -5.94
C HIS A 149 -0.32 -4.15 -6.18
N LEU A 150 0.50 -4.03 -5.14
CA LEU A 150 1.96 -4.01 -5.28
C LEU A 150 2.52 -5.31 -5.90
N LEU A 151 1.96 -6.48 -5.55
CA LEU A 151 2.25 -7.75 -6.21
C LEU A 151 1.87 -7.70 -7.69
N SER A 152 0.69 -7.16 -8.02
CA SER A 152 0.28 -7.01 -9.43
C SER A 152 1.26 -6.14 -10.23
N PHE A 153 1.79 -5.06 -9.64
CA PHE A 153 2.84 -4.24 -10.27
C PHE A 153 4.16 -4.99 -10.45
N TRP A 154 4.51 -5.87 -9.51
CA TRP A 154 5.73 -6.66 -9.57
C TRP A 154 5.75 -7.65 -10.74
N PHE A 155 4.58 -8.25 -11.07
CA PHE A 155 4.48 -9.19 -12.17
C PHE A 155 4.11 -8.55 -13.52
N ASN A 156 3.61 -7.31 -13.53
CA ASN A 156 3.16 -6.66 -14.76
C ASN A 156 4.35 -6.31 -15.68
N SER A 157 4.37 -6.91 -16.88
CA SER A 157 5.45 -6.75 -17.86
C SER A 157 5.63 -5.32 -18.37
N ASN A 158 4.63 -4.45 -18.24
CA ASN A 158 4.72 -3.06 -18.69
C ASN A 158 5.76 -2.24 -17.94
N TYR A 159 6.09 -2.62 -16.70
CA TYR A 159 7.10 -1.92 -15.90
C TYR A 159 8.50 -2.50 -16.08
N SER A 160 8.70 -3.41 -17.03
CA SER A 160 10.03 -3.93 -17.39
C SER A 160 11.00 -2.83 -17.84
N SER A 161 10.50 -1.70 -18.35
CA SER A 161 11.29 -0.49 -18.64
C SER A 161 11.83 0.20 -17.38
N ASN A 162 11.10 0.12 -16.27
CA ASN A 162 11.43 0.75 -15.00
C ASN A 162 12.00 -0.28 -14.01
N ALA A 163 13.25 -0.68 -14.26
CA ALA A 163 13.98 -1.62 -13.42
C ALA A 163 13.94 -1.25 -11.92
N ASN A 164 13.83 0.04 -11.59
CA ASN A 164 13.72 0.53 -10.22
C ASN A 164 12.46 0.06 -9.50
N ILE A 165 11.30 0.03 -10.18
CA ILE A 165 10.03 -0.39 -9.58
C ILE A 165 10.11 -1.88 -9.22
N ILE A 166 10.52 -2.71 -10.19
CA ILE A 166 10.65 -4.15 -10.00
C ILE A 166 11.70 -4.45 -8.92
N HIS A 167 12.86 -3.79 -8.95
CA HIS A 167 13.90 -3.98 -7.94
C HIS A 167 13.42 -3.60 -6.54
N SER A 168 12.75 -2.45 -6.40
CA SER A 168 12.22 -1.98 -5.12
C SER A 168 11.17 -2.93 -4.55
N LEU A 169 10.28 -3.44 -5.41
CA LEU A 169 9.26 -4.42 -5.02
C LEU A 169 9.88 -5.77 -4.63
N SER A 170 10.81 -6.30 -5.41
CA SER A 170 11.53 -7.55 -5.09
C SER A 170 12.20 -7.44 -3.72
N LEU A 171 12.99 -6.39 -3.49
CA LEU A 171 13.68 -6.18 -2.22
C LEU A 171 12.69 -6.00 -1.06
N PHE A 172 11.61 -5.26 -1.29
CA PHE A 172 10.57 -5.06 -0.30
C PHE A 172 9.90 -6.37 0.10
N PHE A 173 9.39 -7.17 -0.84
CA PHE A 173 8.67 -8.40 -0.52
C PHE A 173 9.57 -9.43 0.17
N GLU A 174 10.80 -9.61 -0.31
CA GLU A 174 11.76 -10.53 0.30
C GLU A 174 12.12 -10.13 1.73
N ALA A 175 12.26 -8.83 2.02
CA ALA A 175 12.56 -8.36 3.35
C ALA A 175 11.33 -8.36 4.26
N TYR A 176 10.19 -7.84 3.78
CA TYR A 176 8.95 -7.63 4.54
C TYR A 176 8.41 -8.92 5.16
N CYS A 177 8.34 -10.01 4.37
CA CYS A 177 7.83 -11.30 4.85
C CYS A 177 8.73 -11.92 5.93
N ARG A 178 10.03 -11.63 5.89
CA ARG A 178 11.02 -12.21 6.82
C ARG A 178 11.12 -11.44 8.13
N MET A 179 10.48 -10.29 8.26
CA MET A 179 10.57 -9.48 9.46
C MET A 179 9.74 -10.04 10.62
N SER A 180 8.55 -10.58 10.36
CA SER A 180 7.66 -11.10 11.40
C SER A 180 6.55 -11.99 10.82
N VAL A 181 5.97 -12.85 11.66
CA VAL A 181 4.83 -13.71 11.27
C VAL A 181 3.64 -12.88 10.83
N GLU A 182 3.38 -11.73 11.46
CA GLU A 182 2.22 -10.90 11.12
C GLU A 182 2.36 -10.23 9.75
N ARG A 183 3.59 -9.92 9.32
CA ARG A 183 3.84 -9.37 7.97
C ARG A 183 3.70 -10.46 6.91
N MET A 184 4.20 -11.66 7.21
CA MET A 184 3.97 -12.84 6.38
C MET A 184 2.48 -13.17 6.26
N ASP A 185 1.74 -13.11 7.38
CA ASP A 185 0.29 -13.31 7.39
C ASP A 185 -0.44 -12.23 6.59
N CYS A 186 0.00 -10.97 6.63
CA CYS A 186 -0.54 -9.91 5.79
C CYS A 186 -0.35 -10.21 4.29
N VAL A 187 0.77 -10.80 3.90
CA VAL A 187 1.02 -11.26 2.52
C VAL A 187 0.13 -12.46 2.17
N ARG A 188 -0.06 -13.41 3.08
CA ARG A 188 -1.03 -14.51 2.90
C ARG A 188 -2.44 -13.96 2.68
N GLN A 189 -2.89 -13.01 3.50
CA GLN A 189 -4.21 -12.37 3.36
C GLN A 189 -4.38 -11.64 2.01
N SER A 190 -3.27 -11.26 1.36
CA SER A 190 -3.28 -10.63 0.04
C SER A 190 -3.50 -11.63 -1.11
N PHE A 191 -3.45 -12.94 -0.85
CA PHE A 191 -3.52 -13.99 -1.87
C PHE A 191 -4.75 -13.89 -2.76
N PHE A 192 -5.96 -13.99 -2.21
CA PHE A 192 -7.20 -13.88 -2.99
C PHE A 192 -7.42 -12.50 -3.61
N PRO A 193 -7.20 -11.37 -2.88
CA PRO A 193 -7.26 -10.05 -3.50
C PRO A 193 -6.31 -9.90 -4.69
N CYS A 194 -5.12 -10.50 -4.63
CA CYS A 194 -4.15 -10.49 -5.73
C CYS A 194 -4.68 -11.30 -6.92
N LEU A 195 -5.12 -12.54 -6.69
CA LEU A 195 -5.67 -13.39 -7.75
C LEU A 195 -6.84 -12.74 -8.49
N ARG A 196 -7.74 -12.05 -7.78
CA ARG A 196 -8.82 -11.27 -8.40
C ARG A 196 -8.31 -10.25 -9.40
N LEU A 197 -7.23 -9.53 -9.09
CA LEU A 197 -6.66 -8.54 -10.01
C LEU A 197 -6.17 -9.17 -11.32
N PHE A 198 -5.71 -10.43 -11.29
CA PHE A 198 -5.29 -11.15 -12.50
C PHE A 198 -6.48 -11.76 -13.24
N PHE A 199 -7.48 -12.31 -12.53
CA PHE A 199 -8.65 -12.93 -13.16
C PHE A 199 -9.65 -11.91 -13.72
N ASP A 200 -9.79 -10.75 -13.08
CA ASP A 200 -10.64 -9.65 -13.52
C ASP A 200 -9.96 -8.78 -14.59
N ALA A 201 -8.67 -9.03 -14.88
CA ALA A 201 -7.95 -8.30 -15.91
C ALA A 201 -8.56 -8.59 -17.29
N SER A 202 -8.86 -7.54 -18.05
CA SER A 202 -9.31 -7.69 -19.43
C SER A 202 -8.22 -8.31 -20.31
N ASP A 203 -8.59 -9.06 -21.34
CA ASP A 203 -7.65 -9.69 -22.29
C ASP A 203 -6.71 -8.70 -22.98
N THR A 204 -7.05 -7.41 -22.97
CA THR A 204 -6.24 -6.30 -23.50
C THR A 204 -5.21 -5.74 -22.51
N SER A 205 -5.26 -6.15 -21.24
CA SER A 205 -4.36 -5.71 -20.19
C SER A 205 -3.06 -6.52 -20.22
N ALA A 206 -1.92 -5.88 -19.94
CA ALA A 206 -0.65 -6.57 -19.80
C ALA A 206 -0.60 -7.53 -18.59
N LEU A 207 -1.56 -7.44 -17.67
CA LEU A 207 -1.72 -8.42 -16.59
C LEU A 207 -2.25 -9.77 -17.11
N ALA A 208 -2.99 -9.79 -18.22
CA ALA A 208 -3.57 -11.02 -18.77
C ALA A 208 -2.52 -11.94 -19.42
N SER A 209 -1.34 -11.41 -19.78
CA SER A 209 -0.23 -12.20 -20.32
C SER A 209 0.62 -12.89 -19.23
N VAL A 210 0.42 -12.53 -17.96
CA VAL A 210 1.17 -13.09 -16.84
C VAL A 210 0.58 -14.46 -16.46
N PRO A 211 1.37 -15.54 -16.46
CA PRO A 211 0.91 -16.84 -15.97
C PRO A 211 0.63 -16.77 -14.45
N VAL A 212 -0.61 -17.06 -14.07
CA VAL A 212 -1.09 -16.97 -12.68
C VAL A 212 -0.34 -17.95 -11.77
N GLU A 213 0.14 -19.06 -12.30
CA GLU A 213 0.93 -20.06 -11.58
C GLU A 213 2.21 -19.44 -11.01
N ARG A 214 2.86 -18.52 -11.75
CA ARG A 214 4.05 -17.81 -11.26
C ARG A 214 3.71 -16.89 -10.08
N VAL A 215 2.55 -16.25 -10.12
CA VAL A 215 2.06 -15.39 -9.03
C VAL A 215 1.81 -16.23 -7.79
N VAL A 216 1.09 -17.35 -7.94
CA VAL A 216 0.79 -18.30 -6.86
C VAL A 216 2.06 -18.87 -6.25
N ASP A 217 2.97 -19.42 -7.06
CA ASP A 217 4.25 -19.97 -6.61
C ASP A 217 5.03 -18.95 -5.78
N THR A 218 5.05 -17.69 -6.23
CA THR A 218 5.80 -16.64 -5.55
C THR A 218 5.15 -16.29 -4.22
N ILE A 219 3.83 -16.09 -4.15
CA ILE A 219 3.15 -15.77 -2.89
C ILE A 219 3.31 -16.92 -1.89
N ILE A 220 3.21 -18.18 -2.35
CA ILE A 220 3.48 -19.36 -1.53
C ILE A 220 4.93 -19.32 -1.02
N SER A 221 5.91 -19.06 -1.89
CA SER A 221 7.32 -18.97 -1.45
C SER A 221 7.58 -17.85 -0.43
N LEU A 222 6.87 -16.73 -0.55
CA LEU A 222 6.95 -15.61 0.40
C LEU A 222 6.32 -15.96 1.77
N CYS A 223 5.38 -16.90 1.81
CA CYS A 223 4.71 -17.36 3.03
C CYS A 223 5.47 -18.51 3.74
N ASP A 224 6.68 -18.85 3.29
CA ASP A 224 7.47 -19.93 3.89
C ASP A 224 8.10 -19.50 5.22
N THR A 225 7.58 -20.06 6.32
CA THR A 225 8.04 -19.79 7.68
C THR A 225 9.50 -20.20 7.93
N ARG A 226 10.08 -21.06 7.09
CA ARG A 226 11.50 -21.44 7.17
C ARG A 226 12.42 -20.25 6.88
N CYS A 227 11.94 -19.26 6.14
CA CYS A 227 12.67 -18.04 5.83
C CYS A 227 12.69 -17.01 6.97
N LEU A 228 11.96 -17.25 8.08
CA LEU A 228 11.97 -16.38 9.25
C LEU A 228 13.26 -16.55 10.08
N PRO A 229 13.78 -15.46 10.69
CA PRO A 229 14.90 -15.51 11.62
C PRO A 229 14.65 -16.50 12.77
N LEU A 230 15.68 -17.27 13.12
CA LEU A 230 15.62 -18.38 14.08
C LEU A 230 15.26 -17.95 15.52
N ASP A 231 15.48 -16.70 15.88
CA ASP A 231 15.58 -16.32 17.29
C ASP A 231 14.25 -16.03 18.00
N GLN A 232 13.20 -15.53 17.33
CA GLN A 232 11.97 -15.09 18.04
C GLN A 232 10.66 -15.20 17.23
N SER A 233 10.75 -15.51 15.93
CA SER A 233 9.60 -15.35 15.01
C SER A 233 9.08 -16.65 14.44
N ARG A 234 9.63 -17.82 14.82
CA ARG A 234 9.09 -19.10 14.33
C ARG A 234 7.83 -19.46 15.11
N PRO A 235 6.73 -19.84 14.43
CA PRO A 235 5.55 -20.35 15.10
C PRO A 235 5.93 -21.52 16.02
N GLN A 236 5.25 -21.65 17.17
CA GLN A 236 5.38 -22.87 17.98
C GLN A 236 4.99 -24.09 17.12
N PRO A 237 5.59 -25.27 17.37
CA PRO A 237 5.36 -26.45 16.53
C PRO A 237 3.89 -26.86 16.39
N ASP A 238 3.03 -26.47 17.35
CA ASP A 238 1.60 -26.78 17.37
C ASP A 238 0.71 -25.62 16.85
N SER A 239 1.28 -24.50 16.44
CA SER A 239 0.51 -23.35 15.92
C SER A 239 0.35 -23.43 14.39
N PRO A 240 -0.84 -23.14 13.85
CA PRO A 240 -1.11 -23.25 12.41
C PRO A 240 -0.21 -22.29 11.64
N THR A 241 0.52 -22.82 10.66
CA THR A 241 1.38 -22.02 9.80
C THR A 241 0.54 -21.21 8.81
N PRO A 242 1.09 -20.13 8.21
CA PRO A 242 0.43 -19.41 7.12
C PRO A 242 0.04 -20.31 5.95
N HIS A 243 0.78 -21.39 5.69
CA HIS A 243 0.42 -22.38 4.68
C HIS A 243 -0.80 -23.22 5.08
N ASP A 244 -0.90 -23.64 6.35
CA ASP A 244 -2.05 -24.39 6.85
C ASP A 244 -3.32 -23.53 6.76
N GLN A 245 -3.22 -22.26 7.16
CA GLN A 245 -4.32 -21.30 7.07
C GLN A 245 -4.71 -21.02 5.61
N LEU A 246 -3.73 -20.87 4.71
CA LEU A 246 -3.99 -20.68 3.30
C LEU A 246 -4.69 -21.91 2.68
N ALA A 247 -4.24 -23.11 3.04
CA ALA A 247 -4.88 -24.35 2.59
C ALA A 247 -6.33 -24.44 3.08
N GLU A 248 -6.59 -24.09 4.34
CA GLU A 248 -7.95 -24.04 4.90
C GLU A 248 -8.82 -23.02 4.15
N GLU A 249 -8.32 -21.82 3.86
CA GLU A 249 -9.06 -20.81 3.10
C GLU A 249 -9.36 -21.24 1.67
N ILE A 250 -8.40 -21.88 0.99
CA ILE A 250 -8.58 -22.44 -0.35
C ILE A 250 -9.65 -23.53 -0.32
N LEU A 251 -9.58 -24.47 0.63
CA LEU A 251 -10.58 -25.53 0.78
C LEU A 251 -11.98 -24.94 1.05
N ASN A 252 -12.08 -24.00 1.99
CA ASN A 252 -13.32 -23.31 2.31
C ASN A 252 -13.91 -22.59 1.08
N LYS A 253 -13.04 -22.02 0.23
CA LYS A 253 -13.46 -21.36 -1.00
C LYS A 253 -13.99 -22.37 -2.03
N ILE A 254 -13.30 -23.50 -2.23
CA ILE A 254 -13.74 -24.60 -3.11
C ILE A 254 -15.08 -25.17 -2.63
N PHE A 255 -15.23 -25.40 -1.32
CA PHE A 255 -16.47 -25.93 -0.75
C PHE A 255 -17.66 -24.98 -0.91
N ARG A 256 -17.42 -23.66 -0.82
CA ARG A 256 -18.47 -22.65 -1.00
C ARG A 256 -18.84 -22.42 -2.46
N ASP A 257 -17.85 -22.46 -3.36
CA ASP A 257 -18.06 -22.27 -4.78
C ASP A 257 -17.11 -23.18 -5.59
N PRO A 258 -17.56 -24.40 -5.93
CA PRO A 258 -16.77 -25.38 -6.69
C PRO A 258 -16.44 -24.95 -8.12
N HIS A 259 -17.04 -23.86 -8.62
CA HIS A 259 -16.81 -23.33 -9.96
C HIS A 259 -16.07 -21.99 -9.94
N CYS A 260 -15.58 -21.56 -8.78
CA CYS A 260 -14.86 -20.30 -8.66
C CYS A 260 -13.58 -20.34 -9.49
N THR A 261 -13.47 -19.42 -10.45
CA THR A 261 -12.30 -19.28 -11.33
C THR A 261 -11.02 -18.95 -10.56
N GLU A 262 -11.15 -18.44 -9.33
CA GLU A 262 -10.02 -18.17 -8.42
C GLU A 262 -9.27 -19.44 -7.98
N VAL A 263 -9.86 -20.62 -8.14
CA VAL A 263 -9.31 -21.88 -7.58
C VAL A 263 -9.27 -23.06 -8.57
N VAL A 264 -10.07 -23.04 -9.64
CA VAL A 264 -10.34 -24.24 -10.47
C VAL A 264 -9.82 -24.13 -11.91
N ARG A 265 -8.98 -23.13 -12.23
CA ARG A 265 -8.39 -22.98 -13.58
C ARG A 265 -6.96 -23.46 -13.66
#